data_AF-A0A3E5F1A7-F1
#
_entry.id   AF-A0A3E5F1A7-F1
#
_cell.length_a   1.000
_cell.length_b   1.000
_cell.length_c   1.000
_cell.angle_alpha   90.00
_cell.angle_beta   90.00
_cell.angle_gamma   90.00
#
_symmetry.space_group_name_H-M   'P 1'
#
loop_
_entity.id
_entity.type
_entity.pdbx_description
1 polymer ?
#
loop_
_entity_poly.entity_id
_entity_poly.type
_entity_poly.pdbx_seq_one_letter_code
_entity_poly.pdbx_strand_id
1 'polypeptide(L)'
;MRHNNIVSAIEWLPEHLFTEEIVEAAVESKEIEVLSHIPGRFLTPGRIERIIAGSTESWHSFELRNIPEAYRSGAVCDYAMRKKPKNITAVPEAMVTREMAEAVIRNGRGDFDILAFIPERLWDAQLAYLALRSYIYDPYYTDSRTDAVMKTGLILGYVPVEVKTQEFYYGMLDGMKILSTVTDAVVPSRFKTAAYYRKMAEHDLSLVPARFYSYEILHAAVCSTEGKNFITDPQFFKPLSVYLDDMLVDRLMEKHPYMFGELPKRFKTPERLVIAIDNSKRETNCYIDEETEQSLLSVEVCKAFIRRNGNCPEFPENVWTREFVDYCMEHGTSFRWFRQMPKKFQSSANTQAAYDYGHYHICDFAKRFITPQMAKECYQERSYAHAIPGHFLTEFCRQTGLPEKFYGGETTMLSLKNSRDDYTYCKVGNTCLAFYLKEQYEPSSAHLMMTRSDSKYCTPEKVFDVPVGTFHRTWLEKIVAENDPRFVKPRVDKALKAVQAVCYYGVEKLKDLNRTEIFRNTFMGETIGYCARRRDLTYHSDNCGTLIEGLKFKIRGMAVPVTLAEDMTPYTADMLHRKFGFCYIGMTAFATDYGLDMEKAYTFAQMRQIVREKGHKPSLRNYKRELKQINIIQ
;
A
#
# COMPACT_ATOMS: atom_id res chain seq x y z
N MET A 1 -45.06 7.15 -40.27
CA MET A 1 -44.50 8.28 -41.02
C MET A 1 -43.83 7.70 -42.26
N ARG A 2 -44.20 8.13 -43.47
CA ARG A 2 -43.50 7.73 -44.70
C ARG A 2 -42.09 8.32 -44.65
N HIS A 3 -41.07 7.48 -44.67
CA HIS A 3 -39.70 7.94 -44.92
C HIS A 3 -39.60 8.33 -46.39
N ASN A 4 -40.00 9.55 -46.72
CA ASN A 4 -39.72 10.16 -48.01
C ASN A 4 -38.25 10.60 -47.99
N ASN A 5 -37.32 9.66 -48.15
CA ASN A 5 -35.93 10.00 -48.35
C ASN A 5 -35.70 10.23 -49.84
N ILE A 6 -35.65 11.51 -50.25
CA ILE A 6 -35.38 11.88 -51.65
C ILE A 6 -34.04 11.30 -52.13
N VAL A 7 -33.06 11.12 -51.23
CA VAL A 7 -31.76 10.52 -51.53
C VAL A 7 -31.95 9.10 -52.07
N SER A 8 -32.70 8.25 -51.36
CA SER A 8 -32.99 6.88 -51.78
C SER A 8 -33.79 6.82 -53.09
N ALA A 9 -34.58 7.85 -53.39
CA ALA A 9 -35.35 7.92 -54.63
C ALA A 9 -34.49 8.26 -55.85
N ILE A 10 -33.46 9.10 -55.68
CA ILE A 10 -32.58 9.53 -56.77
C ILE A 10 -31.31 8.68 -56.91
N GLU A 11 -30.91 7.94 -55.87
CA GLU A 11 -29.69 7.12 -55.85
C GLU A 11 -29.59 6.14 -57.03
N TRP A 12 -30.72 5.50 -57.38
CA TRP A 12 -30.80 4.51 -58.44
C TRP A 12 -31.42 5.04 -59.73
N LEU A 13 -31.65 6.35 -59.82
CA LEU A 13 -32.31 6.96 -60.97
C LEU A 13 -31.30 7.09 -62.12
N PRO A 14 -31.57 6.50 -63.30
CA PRO A 14 -30.73 6.72 -64.47
C PRO A 14 -30.64 8.19 -64.87
N GLU A 15 -29.47 8.64 -65.28
CA GLU A 15 -29.20 10.05 -65.59
C GLU A 15 -30.18 10.66 -66.61
N HIS A 16 -30.69 9.91 -67.58
CA HIS A 16 -31.65 10.39 -68.58
C HIS A 16 -33.07 10.65 -68.02
N LEU A 17 -33.38 10.17 -66.82
CA LEU A 17 -34.67 10.35 -66.15
C LEU A 17 -34.68 11.51 -65.14
N PHE A 18 -33.54 12.16 -64.90
CA PHE A 18 -33.49 13.38 -64.08
C PHE A 18 -34.15 14.54 -64.83
N THR A 19 -35.17 15.13 -64.19
CA THR A 19 -35.82 16.38 -64.63
C THR A 19 -35.46 17.53 -63.69
N GLU A 20 -35.69 18.77 -64.12
CA GLU A 20 -35.46 19.96 -63.29
C GLU A 20 -36.27 19.95 -62.00
N GLU A 21 -37.51 19.43 -62.03
CA GLU A 21 -38.37 19.31 -60.86
C GLU A 21 -37.80 18.33 -59.82
N ILE A 22 -37.24 17.21 -60.27
CA ILE A 22 -36.59 16.23 -59.38
C ILE A 22 -35.34 16.84 -58.75
N VAL A 23 -34.57 17.61 -59.53
CA VAL A 23 -33.35 18.28 -59.05
C VAL A 23 -33.68 19.35 -58.03
N GLU A 24 -34.65 20.22 -58.26
CA GLU A 24 -35.02 21.24 -57.27
C GLU A 24 -35.63 20.62 -56.00
N ALA A 25 -36.42 19.55 -56.12
CA ALA A 25 -36.90 18.81 -54.95
C ALA A 25 -35.74 18.21 -54.12
N ALA A 26 -34.69 17.72 -54.79
CA ALA A 26 -33.47 17.26 -54.13
C ALA A 26 -32.71 18.42 -53.46
N VAL A 27 -32.60 19.59 -54.10
CA VAL A 27 -31.97 20.80 -53.53
C VAL A 27 -32.73 21.31 -52.29
N GLU A 28 -34.07 21.33 -52.34
CA GLU A 28 -34.92 21.79 -51.23
C GLU A 28 -34.89 20.86 -50.01
N SER A 29 -34.56 19.58 -50.21
CA SER A 29 -34.43 18.62 -49.11
C SER A 29 -33.31 18.97 -48.14
N LYS A 30 -32.30 19.72 -48.60
CA LYS A 30 -31.10 20.11 -47.84
C LYS A 30 -30.27 18.93 -47.31
N GLU A 31 -30.54 17.72 -47.80
CA GLU A 31 -29.75 16.53 -47.48
C GLU A 31 -28.43 16.55 -48.26
N ILE A 32 -27.30 16.49 -47.57
CA ILE A 32 -25.98 16.62 -48.22
C ILE A 32 -25.67 15.49 -49.21
N GLU A 33 -26.26 14.31 -49.01
CA GLU A 33 -26.05 13.11 -49.83
C GLU A 33 -26.56 13.27 -51.27
N VAL A 34 -27.54 14.16 -51.51
CA VAL A 34 -28.10 14.36 -52.87
C VAL A 34 -27.04 14.83 -53.87
N LEU A 35 -26.00 15.53 -53.41
CA LEU A 35 -24.89 15.99 -54.24
C LEU A 35 -24.10 14.83 -54.87
N SER A 36 -24.19 13.61 -54.31
CA SER A 36 -23.56 12.42 -54.86
C SER A 36 -24.36 11.75 -55.99
N HIS A 37 -25.65 12.07 -56.10
CA HIS A 37 -26.57 11.38 -57.01
C HIS A 37 -27.13 12.30 -58.11
N ILE A 38 -27.13 13.61 -57.91
CA ILE A 38 -27.52 14.57 -58.95
C ILE A 38 -26.47 14.55 -60.07
N PRO A 39 -26.86 14.31 -61.34
CA PRO A 39 -25.91 14.32 -62.46
C PRO A 39 -25.22 15.67 -62.61
N GLY A 40 -23.93 15.63 -62.93
CA GLY A 40 -23.06 16.82 -62.96
C GLY A 40 -23.58 17.99 -63.82
N ARG A 41 -24.32 17.71 -64.90
CA ARG A 41 -24.93 18.74 -65.77
C ARG A 41 -25.99 19.60 -65.08
N PHE A 42 -26.60 19.10 -64.00
CA PHE A 42 -27.63 19.82 -63.23
C PHE A 42 -27.06 20.54 -62.01
N LEU A 43 -25.80 20.27 -61.66
CA LEU A 43 -25.11 20.94 -60.57
C LEU A 43 -24.64 22.32 -61.03
N THR A 44 -25.04 23.35 -60.28
CA THR A 44 -24.59 24.74 -60.46
C THR A 44 -24.07 25.28 -59.12
N PRO A 45 -23.17 26.28 -59.12
CA PRO A 45 -22.66 26.87 -57.87
C PRO A 45 -23.78 27.28 -56.90
N GLY A 46 -24.83 27.95 -57.41
CA GLY A 46 -25.96 28.38 -56.59
C GLY A 46 -26.82 27.22 -56.04
N ARG A 47 -26.85 26.05 -56.69
CA ARG A 47 -27.51 24.85 -56.15
C ARG A 47 -26.66 24.20 -55.05
N ILE A 48 -25.36 24.07 -55.30
CA ILE A 48 -24.41 23.47 -54.35
C ILE A 48 -24.36 24.26 -53.05
N GLU A 49 -24.25 25.59 -53.14
CA GLU A 49 -24.21 26.47 -51.97
C GLU A 49 -25.52 26.43 -51.15
N ARG A 50 -26.68 26.39 -51.83
CA ARG A 50 -27.99 26.25 -51.15
C ARG A 50 -28.09 24.94 -50.35
N ILE A 51 -27.60 23.83 -50.91
CA ILE A 51 -27.59 22.52 -50.21
C ILE A 51 -26.65 22.57 -49.01
N ILE A 52 -25.42 23.07 -49.19
CA ILE A 52 -24.41 23.14 -48.12
C ILE A 52 -24.87 24.06 -46.98
N ALA A 53 -25.42 25.24 -47.29
CA ALA A 53 -25.90 26.19 -46.29
C ALA A 53 -27.15 25.69 -45.54
N GLY A 54 -27.97 24.85 -46.18
CA GLY A 54 -29.14 24.23 -45.59
C GLY A 54 -28.84 22.96 -44.79
N SER A 55 -27.67 22.35 -45.00
CA SER A 55 -27.28 21.10 -44.34
C SER A 55 -27.00 21.30 -42.85
N THR A 56 -27.67 20.52 -42.01
CA THR A 56 -27.42 20.43 -40.56
C THR A 56 -26.20 19.53 -40.27
N GLU A 57 -25.87 19.30 -38.99
CA GLU A 57 -24.80 18.40 -38.54
C GLU A 57 -25.07 16.93 -38.91
N SER A 58 -24.97 16.63 -40.19
CA SER A 58 -25.10 15.29 -40.76
C SER A 58 -23.79 14.51 -40.60
N TRP A 59 -23.93 13.26 -40.14
CA TRP A 59 -22.86 12.26 -40.06
C TRP A 59 -22.58 11.58 -41.40
N HIS A 60 -23.40 11.87 -42.42
CA HIS A 60 -23.32 11.25 -43.74
C HIS A 60 -22.07 11.70 -44.51
N SER A 61 -21.51 10.79 -45.31
CA SER A 61 -20.27 11.04 -46.05
C SER A 61 -20.52 11.94 -47.25
N PHE A 62 -19.90 13.12 -47.26
CA PHE A 62 -19.85 13.99 -48.43
C PHE A 62 -18.57 13.73 -49.22
N GLU A 63 -18.71 13.33 -50.48
CA GLU A 63 -17.57 13.06 -51.37
C GLU A 63 -17.42 14.18 -52.41
N LEU A 64 -16.37 15.00 -52.26
CA LEU A 64 -16.11 16.16 -53.12
C LEU A 64 -15.93 15.78 -54.60
N ARG A 65 -15.48 14.55 -54.89
CA ARG A 65 -15.24 14.06 -56.25
C ARG A 65 -16.50 14.09 -57.13
N ASN A 66 -17.68 14.01 -56.52
CA ASN A 66 -18.97 14.00 -57.23
C ASN A 66 -19.37 15.39 -57.73
N ILE A 67 -18.75 16.44 -57.21
CA ILE A 67 -18.92 17.81 -57.72
C ILE A 67 -17.94 18.04 -58.87
N PRO A 68 -18.38 18.54 -60.03
CA PRO A 68 -17.50 18.94 -61.13
C PRO A 68 -16.44 19.94 -60.65
N GLU A 69 -15.20 19.77 -61.09
CA GLU A 69 -14.06 20.56 -60.60
C GLU A 69 -14.26 22.08 -60.74
N ALA A 70 -14.88 22.52 -61.85
CA ALA A 70 -15.21 23.91 -62.11
C ALA A 70 -16.12 24.56 -61.03
N TYR A 71 -16.79 23.77 -60.20
CA TYR A 71 -17.71 24.24 -59.15
C TYR A 71 -17.20 23.96 -57.72
N ARG A 72 -15.98 23.42 -57.58
CA ARG A 72 -15.34 23.19 -56.27
C ARG A 72 -14.73 24.49 -55.75
N SER A 73 -15.56 25.43 -55.31
CA SER A 73 -15.08 26.67 -54.70
C SER A 73 -14.36 26.40 -53.38
N GLY A 74 -13.57 27.38 -52.89
CA GLY A 74 -12.86 27.25 -51.61
C GLY A 74 -13.78 26.88 -50.45
N ALA A 75 -14.95 27.53 -50.36
CA ALA A 75 -15.95 27.24 -49.31
C ALA A 75 -16.51 25.81 -49.40
N VAL A 76 -16.72 25.29 -50.61
CA VAL A 76 -17.16 23.91 -50.85
C VAL A 76 -16.07 22.92 -50.42
N CYS A 77 -14.80 23.22 -50.75
CA CYS A 77 -13.66 22.40 -50.35
C CYS A 77 -13.46 22.40 -48.83
N ASP A 78 -13.53 23.55 -48.16
CA ASP A 78 -13.45 23.66 -46.70
C ASP A 78 -14.55 22.85 -46.01
N TYR A 79 -15.78 22.95 -46.52
CA TYR A 79 -16.90 22.15 -46.03
C TYR A 79 -16.62 20.65 -46.19
N ALA A 80 -16.07 20.24 -47.35
CA ALA A 80 -15.71 18.85 -47.60
C ALA A 80 -14.64 18.32 -46.64
N MET A 81 -13.62 19.12 -46.40
CA MET A 81 -12.50 18.78 -45.53
C MET A 81 -12.92 18.65 -44.06
N ARG A 82 -13.86 19.48 -43.59
CA ARG A 82 -14.46 19.35 -42.25
C ARG A 82 -15.25 18.06 -42.07
N LYS A 83 -15.91 17.57 -43.13
CA LYS A 83 -16.69 16.33 -43.08
C LYS A 83 -15.81 15.08 -43.15
N LYS A 84 -14.86 15.05 -44.09
CA LYS A 84 -13.97 13.90 -44.28
C LYS A 84 -12.64 14.36 -44.89
N PRO A 85 -11.52 14.27 -44.14
CA PRO A 85 -10.21 14.69 -44.64
C PRO A 85 -9.74 13.97 -45.92
N LYS A 86 -10.26 12.77 -46.21
CA LYS A 86 -9.99 12.06 -47.49
C LYS A 86 -10.46 12.83 -48.74
N ASN A 87 -11.31 13.85 -48.58
CA ASN A 87 -11.71 14.72 -49.68
C ASN A 87 -10.57 15.53 -50.28
N ILE A 88 -9.42 15.63 -49.62
CA ILE A 88 -8.23 16.32 -50.16
C ILE A 88 -7.83 15.80 -51.55
N THR A 89 -8.11 14.52 -51.83
CA THR A 89 -7.86 13.87 -53.14
C THR A 89 -8.62 14.49 -54.30
N ALA A 90 -9.69 15.24 -54.01
CA ALA A 90 -10.52 15.93 -54.99
C ALA A 90 -10.46 17.46 -54.86
N VAL A 91 -9.70 18.00 -53.90
CA VAL A 91 -9.49 19.45 -53.78
C VAL A 91 -8.48 19.87 -54.85
N PRO A 92 -8.77 20.88 -55.68
CA PRO A 92 -7.79 21.41 -56.63
C PRO A 92 -6.51 21.83 -55.92
N GLU A 93 -5.35 21.45 -56.47
CA GLU A 93 -4.05 21.62 -55.79
C GLU A 93 -3.81 23.06 -55.31
N ALA A 94 -4.18 24.05 -56.13
CA ALA A 94 -4.02 25.48 -55.84
C ALA A 94 -4.88 25.96 -54.64
N MET A 95 -5.94 25.24 -54.29
CA MET A 95 -6.86 25.55 -53.19
C MET A 95 -6.54 24.82 -51.88
N VAL A 96 -5.63 23.85 -51.90
CA VAL A 96 -5.21 23.16 -50.66
C VAL A 96 -4.50 24.17 -49.75
N THR A 97 -5.01 24.31 -48.52
CA THR A 97 -4.46 25.21 -47.49
C THR A 97 -3.64 24.46 -46.44
N ARG A 98 -2.93 25.22 -45.58
CA ARG A 98 -2.17 24.67 -44.46
C ARG A 98 -3.07 23.93 -43.48
N GLU A 99 -4.23 24.49 -43.16
CA GLU A 99 -5.19 23.93 -42.23
C GLU A 99 -5.74 22.59 -42.74
N MET A 100 -5.98 22.50 -44.06
CA MET A 100 -6.37 21.25 -44.72
C MET A 100 -5.28 20.19 -44.58
N ALA A 101 -4.02 20.55 -44.84
CA ALA A 101 -2.89 19.64 -44.71
C ALA A 101 -2.70 19.11 -43.28
N GLU A 102 -2.81 19.99 -42.27
CA GLU A 102 -2.76 19.59 -40.87
C GLU A 102 -3.92 18.69 -40.46
N ALA A 103 -5.14 18.99 -40.95
CA ALA A 103 -6.32 18.18 -40.69
C ALA A 103 -6.19 16.78 -41.31
N VAL A 104 -5.60 16.67 -42.50
CA VAL A 104 -5.28 15.38 -43.14
C VAL A 104 -4.30 14.59 -42.30
N ILE A 105 -3.22 15.21 -41.85
CA ILE A 105 -2.19 14.52 -41.06
C ILE A 105 -2.76 14.02 -39.73
N ARG A 106 -3.56 14.83 -39.02
CA ARG A 106 -4.11 14.45 -37.71
C ARG A 106 -5.11 13.30 -37.79
N ASN A 107 -5.84 13.21 -38.90
CA ASN A 107 -6.98 12.28 -39.06
C ASN A 107 -6.71 11.13 -40.04
N GLY A 108 -5.62 11.15 -40.81
CA GLY A 108 -5.28 10.20 -41.86
C GLY A 108 -4.60 8.90 -41.39
N ARG A 109 -4.82 8.48 -40.15
CA ARG A 109 -4.08 7.35 -39.53
C ARG A 109 -4.08 6.10 -40.42
N GLY A 110 -2.89 5.60 -40.72
CA GLY A 110 -2.67 4.37 -41.49
C GLY A 110 -2.79 4.51 -43.02
N ASP A 111 -3.15 5.68 -43.53
CA ASP A 111 -3.32 5.96 -44.96
C ASP A 111 -2.20 6.92 -45.41
N PHE A 112 -1.02 6.38 -45.73
CA PHE A 112 0.14 7.21 -46.12
C PHE A 112 -0.05 7.87 -47.48
N ASP A 113 -0.86 7.28 -48.36
CA ASP A 113 -1.08 7.76 -49.73
C ASP A 113 -1.76 9.13 -49.74
N ILE A 114 -2.50 9.45 -48.67
CA ILE A 114 -3.14 10.77 -48.54
C ILE A 114 -2.12 11.92 -48.45
N LEU A 115 -0.88 11.64 -48.02
CA LEU A 115 0.18 12.65 -47.91
C LEU A 115 0.65 13.12 -49.30
N ALA A 116 0.48 12.31 -50.35
CA ALA A 116 0.80 12.68 -51.73
C ALA A 116 -0.03 13.86 -52.25
N PHE A 117 -1.19 14.12 -51.63
CA PHE A 117 -2.10 15.21 -52.01
C PHE A 117 -1.82 16.51 -51.24
N ILE A 118 -0.79 16.55 -50.39
CA ILE A 118 -0.30 17.78 -49.78
C ILE A 118 0.71 18.42 -50.74
N PRO A 119 0.43 19.62 -51.27
CA PRO A 119 1.34 20.26 -52.22
C PRO A 119 2.69 20.57 -51.59
N GLU A 120 3.75 20.45 -52.40
CA GLU A 120 5.15 20.70 -52.02
C GLU A 120 5.34 22.05 -51.30
N ARG A 121 4.70 23.11 -51.79
CA ARG A 121 4.77 24.48 -51.21
C ARG A 121 4.30 24.59 -49.75
N LEU A 122 3.53 23.63 -49.24
CA LEU A 122 2.99 23.65 -47.87
C LEU A 122 3.87 22.89 -46.87
N TRP A 123 4.80 22.05 -47.35
CA TRP A 123 5.69 21.32 -46.49
C TRP A 123 6.74 22.24 -45.87
N ASP A 124 6.80 22.23 -44.55
CA ASP A 124 7.88 22.79 -43.76
C ASP A 124 8.27 21.78 -42.67
N ALA A 125 9.31 22.12 -41.89
CA ALA A 125 9.78 21.26 -40.81
C ALA A 125 8.66 20.94 -39.80
N GLN A 126 7.78 21.91 -39.52
CA GLN A 126 6.72 21.77 -38.52
C GLN A 126 5.61 20.82 -38.98
N LEU A 127 5.24 20.85 -40.26
CA LEU A 127 4.26 19.93 -40.85
C LEU A 127 4.82 18.52 -40.95
N ALA A 128 6.08 18.39 -41.36
CA ALA A 128 6.79 17.12 -41.39
C ALA A 128 6.87 16.49 -40.01
N TYR A 129 7.19 17.28 -38.98
CA TYR A 129 7.16 16.86 -37.59
C TYR A 129 5.76 16.46 -37.10
N LEU A 130 4.71 17.20 -37.49
CA LEU A 130 3.34 16.83 -37.20
C LEU A 130 2.99 15.47 -37.83
N ALA A 131 3.40 15.23 -39.09
CA ALA A 131 3.19 13.97 -39.79
C ALA A 131 3.92 12.82 -39.08
N LEU A 132 5.20 12.99 -38.78
CA LEU A 132 5.98 11.99 -38.05
C LEU A 132 5.33 11.66 -36.70
N ARG A 133 4.90 12.66 -35.92
CA ARG A 133 4.24 12.44 -34.63
C ARG A 133 2.90 11.72 -34.77
N SER A 134 2.07 12.13 -35.72
CA SER A 134 0.72 11.57 -35.90
C SER A 134 0.73 10.13 -36.41
N TYR A 135 1.72 9.74 -37.21
CA TYR A 135 1.79 8.40 -37.82
C TYR A 135 2.71 7.41 -37.08
N ILE A 136 3.67 7.90 -36.26
CA ILE A 136 4.64 7.05 -35.56
C ILE A 136 4.36 6.97 -34.05
N TYR A 137 3.92 8.05 -33.39
CA TYR A 137 3.92 8.17 -31.92
C TYR A 137 2.60 7.72 -31.23
N ASP A 138 1.82 6.79 -31.80
CA ASP A 138 0.66 6.24 -31.09
C ASP A 138 1.05 4.98 -30.28
N PRO A 139 0.87 4.94 -28.94
CA PRO A 139 1.26 3.84 -28.05
C PRO A 139 0.64 2.46 -28.33
N TYR A 140 -0.14 2.29 -29.39
CA TYR A 140 -0.90 1.06 -29.66
C TYR A 140 -0.40 0.19 -30.82
N TYR A 141 0.59 0.60 -31.65
CA TYR A 141 0.80 -0.10 -32.95
C TYR A 141 2.22 -0.14 -33.57
N THR A 142 3.30 0.04 -32.82
CA THR A 142 4.66 -0.22 -33.39
C THR A 142 5.34 -1.38 -32.67
N ASP A 143 4.95 -2.61 -33.05
CA ASP A 143 5.52 -3.84 -32.49
C ASP A 143 6.99 -4.10 -32.92
N SER A 144 7.53 -3.34 -33.89
CA SER A 144 8.95 -3.49 -34.29
C SER A 144 9.64 -2.19 -34.73
N ARG A 145 10.93 -2.07 -34.38
CA ARG A 145 11.84 -0.99 -34.82
C ARG A 145 11.88 -0.85 -36.35
N THR A 146 11.84 -1.95 -37.09
CA THR A 146 11.91 -1.97 -38.55
C THR A 146 10.72 -1.26 -39.19
N ASP A 147 9.53 -1.49 -38.65
CA ASP A 147 8.30 -0.83 -39.11
C ASP A 147 8.35 0.69 -38.86
N ALA A 148 8.85 1.11 -37.69
CA ALA A 148 9.03 2.52 -37.39
C ALA A 148 10.03 3.22 -38.35
N VAL A 149 11.15 2.57 -38.69
CA VAL A 149 12.11 3.08 -39.69
C VAL A 149 11.47 3.18 -41.06
N MET A 150 10.75 2.15 -41.51
CA MET A 150 10.05 2.14 -42.79
C MET A 150 9.01 3.27 -42.87
N LYS A 151 8.13 3.39 -41.88
CA LYS A 151 7.11 4.46 -41.82
C LYS A 151 7.73 5.86 -41.79
N THR A 152 8.81 6.03 -41.04
CA THR A 152 9.57 7.30 -41.02
C THR A 152 10.13 7.62 -42.41
N GLY A 153 10.77 6.63 -43.06
CA GLY A 153 11.30 6.78 -44.41
C GLY A 153 10.22 7.14 -45.43
N LEU A 154 9.04 6.51 -45.35
CA LEU A 154 7.89 6.82 -46.22
C LEU A 154 7.43 8.26 -46.05
N ILE A 155 7.24 8.73 -44.82
CA ILE A 155 6.83 10.13 -44.55
C ILE A 155 7.88 11.10 -45.08
N LEU A 156 9.16 10.85 -44.83
CA LEU A 156 10.27 11.67 -45.34
C LEU A 156 10.38 11.64 -46.88
N GLY A 157 9.81 10.62 -47.53
CA GLY A 157 9.67 10.54 -48.98
C GLY A 157 8.73 11.61 -49.56
N TYR A 158 7.67 11.96 -48.82
CA TYR A 158 6.74 13.04 -49.20
C TYR A 158 7.27 14.44 -48.88
N VAL A 159 8.19 14.56 -47.91
CA VAL A 159 8.76 15.85 -47.53
C VAL A 159 9.79 16.30 -48.58
N PRO A 160 9.70 17.54 -49.11
CA PRO A 160 10.63 18.10 -50.08
C PRO A 160 12.09 18.11 -49.60
N VAL A 161 13.04 18.06 -50.53
CA VAL A 161 14.47 17.97 -50.20
C VAL A 161 14.99 19.23 -49.52
N GLU A 162 14.39 20.38 -49.84
CA GLU A 162 14.68 21.71 -49.32
C GLU A 162 14.36 21.81 -47.82
N VAL A 163 13.35 21.07 -47.36
CA VAL A 163 12.94 21.01 -45.94
C VAL A 163 13.86 20.09 -45.14
N LYS A 164 14.43 19.06 -45.77
CA LYS A 164 15.27 18.01 -45.14
C LYS A 164 16.71 18.48 -44.92
N THR A 165 16.87 19.62 -44.24
CA THR A 165 18.17 20.20 -43.86
C THR A 165 18.80 19.47 -42.67
N GLN A 166 20.04 19.85 -42.31
CA GLN A 166 20.70 19.34 -41.12
C GLN A 166 19.88 19.64 -39.85
N GLU A 167 19.39 20.86 -39.72
CA GLU A 167 18.61 21.34 -38.59
C GLU A 167 17.29 20.57 -38.46
N PHE A 168 16.68 20.20 -39.59
CA PHE A 168 15.50 19.34 -39.60
C PHE A 168 15.79 17.97 -38.97
N TYR A 169 16.84 17.28 -39.41
CA TYR A 169 17.17 15.97 -38.84
C TYR A 169 17.61 16.07 -37.37
N TYR A 170 18.27 17.17 -36.98
CA TYR A 170 18.66 17.39 -35.59
C TYR A 170 17.44 17.69 -34.71
N GLY A 171 16.43 18.39 -35.22
CA GLY A 171 15.20 18.69 -34.49
C GLY A 171 14.29 17.46 -34.29
N MET A 172 14.45 16.40 -35.11
CA MET A 172 13.77 15.12 -34.89
C MET A 172 14.13 14.47 -33.55
N LEU A 173 15.33 14.76 -33.00
CA LEU A 173 15.77 14.25 -31.70
C LEU A 173 15.06 15.00 -30.54
N ASP A 174 15.05 16.33 -30.54
CA ASP A 174 14.53 17.14 -29.42
C ASP A 174 13.00 17.14 -29.32
N GLY A 175 12.32 17.26 -30.47
CA GLY A 175 10.93 17.75 -30.49
C GLY A 175 9.87 16.66 -30.51
N MET A 176 10.22 15.45 -30.93
CA MET A 176 9.22 14.50 -31.46
C MET A 176 9.08 13.21 -30.67
N LYS A 177 9.96 12.96 -29.68
CA LYS A 177 10.04 11.68 -28.95
C LYS A 177 10.08 10.45 -29.87
N ILE A 178 10.57 10.62 -31.09
CA ILE A 178 10.89 9.52 -31.99
C ILE A 178 12.10 8.81 -31.38
N LEU A 179 12.09 7.48 -31.39
CA LEU A 179 13.22 6.70 -30.88
C LEU A 179 14.51 7.12 -31.59
N SER A 180 15.55 7.42 -30.83
CA SER A 180 16.88 7.82 -31.35
C SER A 180 17.42 6.84 -32.37
N THR A 181 17.15 5.55 -32.17
CA THR A 181 17.52 4.44 -33.06
C THR A 181 16.83 4.45 -34.42
N VAL A 182 15.65 5.07 -34.53
CA VAL A 182 14.91 5.28 -35.77
C VAL A 182 15.44 6.53 -36.47
N THR A 183 15.62 7.62 -35.73
CA THR A 183 16.19 8.86 -36.26
C THR A 183 17.58 8.61 -36.84
N ASP A 184 18.47 7.92 -36.12
CA ASP A 184 19.80 7.56 -36.63
C ASP A 184 19.74 6.72 -37.91
N ALA A 185 18.77 5.82 -38.05
CA ALA A 185 18.64 5.00 -39.25
C ALA A 185 18.26 5.82 -40.51
N VAL A 186 17.46 6.88 -40.35
CA VAL A 186 16.95 7.68 -41.49
C VAL A 186 17.78 8.92 -41.79
N VAL A 187 18.61 9.39 -40.84
CA VAL A 187 19.47 10.57 -41.07
C VAL A 187 20.50 10.27 -42.16
N PRO A 188 20.55 11.08 -43.24
CA PRO A 188 21.56 10.93 -44.29
C PRO A 188 22.99 10.99 -43.75
N SER A 189 23.88 10.13 -44.25
CA SER A 189 25.28 10.04 -43.79
C SER A 189 26.03 11.37 -43.84
N ARG A 190 25.70 12.26 -44.80
CA ARG A 190 26.27 13.62 -44.91
C ARG A 190 26.02 14.50 -43.70
N PHE A 191 24.97 14.24 -42.92
CA PHE A 191 24.61 14.99 -41.71
C PHE A 191 25.11 14.33 -40.42
N LYS A 192 25.64 13.10 -40.47
CA LYS A 192 26.20 12.38 -39.31
C LYS A 192 27.60 12.89 -38.93
N THR A 193 27.67 14.17 -38.57
CA THR A 193 28.90 14.89 -38.19
C THR A 193 29.16 14.82 -36.69
N ALA A 194 30.28 15.40 -36.22
CA ALA A 194 30.54 15.52 -34.78
C ALA A 194 29.44 16.31 -34.05
N ALA A 195 28.86 17.33 -34.69
CA ALA A 195 27.75 18.09 -34.12
C ALA A 195 26.47 17.24 -33.96
N TYR A 196 26.21 16.34 -34.92
CA TYR A 196 25.10 15.38 -34.82
C TYR A 196 25.29 14.44 -33.64
N TYR A 197 26.47 13.82 -33.52
CA TYR A 197 26.70 12.86 -32.44
C TYR A 197 26.79 13.51 -31.05
N ARG A 198 27.19 14.78 -30.96
CA ARG A 198 27.05 15.57 -29.72
C ARG A 198 25.61 15.67 -29.29
N LYS A 199 24.72 15.99 -30.23
CA LYS A 199 23.29 16.03 -29.96
C LYS A 199 22.73 14.64 -29.64
N MET A 200 23.13 13.62 -30.41
CA MET A 200 22.75 12.23 -30.14
C MET A 200 23.13 11.80 -28.73
N ALA A 201 24.28 12.22 -28.19
CA ALA A 201 24.71 11.90 -26.84
C ALA A 201 23.77 12.41 -25.74
N GLU A 202 23.02 13.48 -26.01
CA GLU A 202 21.98 13.97 -25.09
C GLU A 202 20.84 12.95 -24.98
N HIS A 203 20.57 12.18 -26.03
CA HIS A 203 19.42 11.27 -26.11
C HIS A 203 19.79 9.78 -25.97
N ASP A 204 20.88 9.33 -26.60
CA ASP A 204 21.29 7.93 -26.67
C ASP A 204 22.78 7.77 -27.02
N LEU A 205 23.62 7.57 -26.00
CA LEU A 205 25.06 7.33 -26.19
C LEU A 205 25.38 6.03 -26.94
N SER A 206 24.48 5.04 -26.94
CA SER A 206 24.75 3.75 -27.60
C SER A 206 24.88 3.86 -29.12
N LEU A 207 24.34 4.94 -29.68
CA LEU A 207 24.39 5.26 -31.11
C LEU A 207 25.57 6.16 -31.49
N VAL A 208 26.37 6.61 -30.53
CA VAL A 208 27.56 7.44 -30.79
C VAL A 208 28.76 6.54 -31.07
N PRO A 209 29.35 6.56 -32.29
CA PRO A 209 30.52 5.75 -32.59
C PRO A 209 31.73 6.20 -31.76
N ALA A 210 32.51 5.24 -31.24
CA ALA A 210 33.65 5.51 -30.37
C ALA A 210 34.68 6.51 -30.93
N ARG A 211 34.83 6.60 -32.26
CA ARG A 211 35.71 7.59 -32.93
C ARG A 211 35.31 9.05 -32.68
N PHE A 212 34.07 9.30 -32.23
CA PHE A 212 33.58 10.63 -31.87
C PHE A 212 33.63 10.93 -30.38
N TYR A 213 34.07 9.98 -29.54
CA TYR A 213 34.17 10.19 -28.11
C TYR A 213 35.11 11.36 -27.81
N SER A 214 34.60 12.33 -27.06
CA SER A 214 35.28 13.56 -26.71
C SER A 214 34.69 14.13 -25.42
N TYR A 215 35.33 15.19 -24.92
CA TYR A 215 34.81 15.95 -23.79
C TYR A 215 33.38 16.45 -24.05
N GLU A 216 33.10 16.97 -25.25
CA GLU A 216 31.79 17.53 -25.58
C GLU A 216 30.69 16.46 -25.66
N ILE A 217 31.02 15.23 -26.06
CA ILE A 217 30.09 14.10 -26.01
C ILE A 217 29.73 13.78 -24.56
N LEU A 218 30.73 13.66 -23.69
CA LEU A 218 30.50 13.38 -22.27
C LEU A 218 29.71 14.51 -21.61
N HIS A 219 30.07 15.77 -21.89
CA HIS A 219 29.36 16.93 -21.40
C HIS A 219 27.89 16.92 -21.81
N ALA A 220 27.60 16.69 -23.09
CA ALA A 220 26.23 16.60 -23.59
C ALA A 220 25.44 15.49 -22.88
N ALA A 221 26.03 14.31 -22.72
CA ALA A 221 25.39 13.19 -22.07
C ALA A 221 25.11 13.43 -20.57
N VAL A 222 26.07 13.95 -19.81
CA VAL A 222 25.91 14.25 -18.38
C VAL A 222 24.92 15.40 -18.16
N CYS A 223 24.95 16.41 -19.01
CA CYS A 223 24.09 17.58 -18.90
C CYS A 223 22.67 17.37 -19.43
N SER A 224 22.40 16.28 -20.16
CA SER A 224 21.09 15.95 -20.74
C SER A 224 19.94 16.02 -19.74
N THR A 225 18.80 16.55 -20.16
CA THR A 225 17.55 16.52 -19.40
C THR A 225 16.83 15.17 -19.50
N GLU A 226 17.26 14.29 -20.42
CA GLU A 226 16.68 12.97 -20.59
C GLU A 226 17.26 11.96 -19.59
N GLY A 227 16.39 11.22 -18.91
CA GLY A 227 16.82 10.27 -17.86
C GLY A 227 17.37 8.94 -18.36
N LYS A 228 17.44 8.68 -19.68
CA LYS A 228 17.75 7.37 -20.27
C LYS A 228 18.66 7.42 -21.50
N ASN A 229 19.74 8.20 -21.44
CA ASN A 229 20.71 8.30 -22.54
C ASN A 229 21.91 7.34 -22.45
N PHE A 230 21.82 6.31 -21.62
CA PHE A 230 22.86 5.28 -21.42
C PHE A 230 24.20 5.78 -20.84
N ILE A 231 24.30 6.99 -20.31
CA ILE A 231 25.54 7.47 -19.67
C ILE A 231 25.97 6.62 -18.47
N THR A 232 25.03 5.94 -17.83
CA THR A 232 25.31 5.11 -16.65
C THR A 232 25.65 3.66 -16.99
N ASP A 233 25.60 3.29 -18.27
CA ASP A 233 26.04 1.98 -18.74
C ASP A 233 27.59 1.93 -18.78
N PRO A 234 28.23 0.97 -18.08
CA PRO A 234 29.68 0.84 -18.08
C PRO A 234 30.30 0.68 -19.47
N GLN A 235 29.57 0.13 -20.44
CA GLN A 235 30.06 -0.05 -21.81
C GLN A 235 30.40 1.29 -22.47
N PHE A 236 29.61 2.34 -22.23
CA PHE A 236 29.78 3.66 -22.83
C PHE A 236 30.52 4.63 -21.88
N PHE A 237 30.32 4.50 -20.57
CA PHE A 237 30.96 5.37 -19.59
C PHE A 237 32.47 5.16 -19.49
N LYS A 238 32.95 3.90 -19.43
CA LYS A 238 34.37 3.59 -19.19
C LYS A 238 35.32 4.22 -20.22
N PRO A 239 35.04 4.19 -21.53
CA PRO A 239 35.92 4.86 -22.49
C PRO A 239 35.86 6.39 -22.40
N LEU A 240 34.72 6.97 -22.00
CA LEU A 240 34.55 8.41 -21.86
C LEU A 240 35.10 8.97 -20.54
N SER A 241 35.32 8.12 -19.52
CA SER A 241 35.74 8.57 -18.19
C SER A 241 37.10 9.28 -18.17
N VAL A 242 37.92 9.10 -19.22
CA VAL A 242 39.19 9.84 -19.40
C VAL A 242 38.98 11.35 -19.56
N TYR A 243 37.79 11.78 -19.99
CA TYR A 243 37.42 13.19 -20.19
C TYR A 243 36.75 13.82 -18.97
N LEU A 244 36.62 13.09 -17.84
CA LEU A 244 36.04 13.66 -16.62
C LEU A 244 36.90 14.79 -16.08
N ASP A 245 36.23 15.88 -15.71
CA ASP A 245 36.73 16.99 -14.89
C ASP A 245 35.84 17.17 -13.66
N ASP A 246 36.18 18.13 -12.80
CA ASP A 246 35.44 18.34 -11.55
C ASP A 246 33.97 18.72 -11.76
N MET A 247 33.67 19.55 -12.77
CA MET A 247 32.31 20.00 -13.06
C MET A 247 31.42 18.86 -13.56
N LEU A 248 31.93 18.02 -14.46
CA LEU A 248 31.21 16.87 -14.97
C LEU A 248 30.94 15.83 -13.88
N VAL A 249 31.89 15.62 -12.97
CA VAL A 249 31.70 14.70 -11.84
C VAL A 249 30.62 15.22 -10.89
N ASP A 250 30.65 16.51 -10.53
CA ASP A 250 29.65 17.09 -9.64
C ASP A 250 28.24 16.95 -10.26
N ARG A 251 28.11 17.24 -11.55
CA ARG A 251 26.86 17.06 -12.29
C ARG A 251 26.40 15.61 -12.36
N LEU A 252 27.35 14.68 -12.48
CA LEU A 252 27.07 13.23 -12.43
C LEU A 252 26.54 12.84 -11.05
N MET A 253 27.08 13.38 -9.96
CA MET A 253 26.62 13.06 -8.60
C MET A 253 25.24 13.62 -8.29
N GLU A 254 24.89 14.79 -8.84
CA GLU A 254 23.54 15.35 -8.73
C GLU A 254 22.48 14.47 -9.43
N LYS A 255 22.79 13.95 -10.62
CA LYS A 255 21.80 13.22 -11.45
C LYS A 255 21.85 11.70 -11.30
N HIS A 256 23.04 11.15 -11.10
CA HIS A 256 23.34 9.72 -11.10
C HIS A 256 24.24 9.35 -9.90
N PRO A 257 23.80 9.63 -8.66
CA PRO A 257 24.60 9.44 -7.45
C PRO A 257 25.13 8.01 -7.26
N TYR A 258 24.42 7.01 -7.78
CA TYR A 258 24.81 5.60 -7.72
C TYR A 258 26.07 5.27 -8.54
N MET A 259 26.54 6.18 -9.39
CA MET A 259 27.79 6.01 -10.13
C MET A 259 29.03 6.39 -9.30
N PHE A 260 28.88 6.87 -8.05
CA PHE A 260 30.02 7.26 -7.22
C PHE A 260 31.10 6.16 -7.14
N GLY A 261 30.68 4.89 -7.00
CA GLY A 261 31.58 3.74 -6.93
C GLY A 261 32.43 3.52 -8.20
N GLU A 262 31.91 3.94 -9.37
CA GLU A 262 32.56 3.80 -10.68
C GLU A 262 33.51 4.97 -11.01
N LEU A 263 33.57 6.00 -10.16
CA LEU A 263 34.44 7.14 -10.39
C LEU A 263 35.93 6.76 -10.24
N PRO A 264 36.82 7.33 -11.07
CA PRO A 264 38.26 7.23 -10.84
C PRO A 264 38.64 7.73 -9.44
N LYS A 265 39.60 7.06 -8.78
CA LYS A 265 40.02 7.36 -7.39
C LYS A 265 40.25 8.84 -7.10
N ARG A 266 40.83 9.59 -8.05
CA ARG A 266 41.11 11.03 -7.90
C ARG A 266 39.87 11.90 -7.66
N PHE A 267 38.68 11.42 -8.06
CA PHE A 267 37.42 12.16 -7.95
C PHE A 267 36.55 11.70 -6.78
N LYS A 268 36.88 10.59 -6.13
CA LYS A 268 36.17 10.11 -4.94
C LYS A 268 36.62 10.93 -3.73
N THR A 269 35.84 11.94 -3.38
CA THR A 269 36.09 12.79 -2.21
C THR A 269 34.91 12.73 -1.23
N PRO A 270 35.12 13.03 0.07
CA PRO A 270 34.03 13.08 1.05
C PRO A 270 32.91 14.04 0.65
N GLU A 271 33.23 15.21 0.09
CA GLU A 271 32.24 16.24 -0.30
C GLU A 271 31.31 15.72 -1.41
N ARG A 272 31.88 15.04 -2.42
CA ARG A 272 31.09 14.43 -3.49
C ARG A 272 30.27 13.23 -3.02
N LEU A 273 30.78 12.48 -2.05
CA LEU A 273 30.03 11.40 -1.44
C LEU A 273 28.81 11.93 -0.68
N VAL A 274 28.92 13.06 0.02
CA VAL A 274 27.77 13.75 0.63
C VAL A 274 26.72 14.11 -0.44
N ILE A 275 27.14 14.74 -1.54
CA ILE A 275 26.24 15.09 -2.66
C ILE A 275 25.55 13.83 -3.20
N ALA A 276 26.29 12.74 -3.40
CA ALA A 276 25.75 11.49 -3.89
C ALA A 276 24.71 10.88 -2.93
N ILE A 277 25.00 10.88 -1.63
CA ILE A 277 24.08 10.34 -0.61
C ILE A 277 22.80 11.19 -0.55
N ASP A 278 22.92 12.51 -0.50
CA ASP A 278 21.79 13.43 -0.35
C ASP A 278 20.87 13.43 -1.58
N ASN A 279 21.38 13.14 -2.78
CA ASN A 279 20.59 13.05 -4.02
C ASN A 279 20.09 11.63 -4.34
N SER A 280 20.49 10.61 -3.59
CA SER A 280 20.12 9.22 -3.89
C SER A 280 18.72 8.85 -3.44
N LYS A 281 17.99 8.18 -4.33
CA LYS A 281 16.73 7.49 -4.02
C LYS A 281 16.92 5.99 -3.73
N ARG A 282 18.15 5.48 -3.83
CA ARG A 282 18.50 4.06 -3.69
C ARG A 282 19.27 3.82 -2.39
N GLU A 283 19.45 2.54 -2.04
CA GLU A 283 20.41 2.18 -0.99
C GLU A 283 21.82 2.62 -1.36
N THR A 284 22.51 3.27 -0.42
CA THR A 284 23.79 3.97 -0.61
C THR A 284 24.97 3.22 0.02
N ASN A 285 24.73 2.10 0.69
CA ASN A 285 25.78 1.33 1.37
C ASN A 285 26.79 0.68 0.39
N CYS A 286 26.45 0.57 -0.89
CA CYS A 286 27.36 0.09 -1.94
C CYS A 286 28.23 1.18 -2.59
N TYR A 287 28.14 2.44 -2.13
CA TYR A 287 28.87 3.54 -2.77
C TYR A 287 30.35 3.55 -2.41
N ILE A 288 30.69 2.99 -1.26
CA ILE A 288 32.07 2.86 -0.80
C ILE A 288 32.44 1.39 -0.71
N ASP A 289 33.68 1.10 -1.02
CA ASP A 289 34.33 -0.13 -0.60
C ASP A 289 34.80 0.04 0.86
N GLU A 290 34.14 -0.64 1.80
CA GLU A 290 34.41 -0.50 3.23
C GLU A 290 35.86 -0.86 3.60
N GLU A 291 36.52 -1.75 2.84
CA GLU A 291 37.89 -2.16 3.10
C GLU A 291 38.91 -1.14 2.60
N THR A 292 38.67 -0.54 1.42
CA THR A 292 39.67 0.28 0.73
C THR A 292 39.39 1.78 0.76
N GLU A 293 38.17 2.20 1.11
CA GLU A 293 37.71 3.60 1.02
C GLU A 293 37.22 4.16 2.36
N GLN A 294 37.57 3.53 3.48
CA GLN A 294 37.21 3.99 4.83
C GLN A 294 37.64 5.44 5.11
N SER A 295 38.71 5.92 4.46
CA SER A 295 39.18 7.31 4.57
C SER A 295 38.17 8.36 4.06
N LEU A 296 37.17 7.96 3.26
CA LEU A 296 36.11 8.85 2.80
C LEU A 296 35.06 9.14 3.88
N LEU A 297 35.00 8.34 4.95
CA LEU A 297 34.00 8.45 6.01
C LEU A 297 34.35 9.56 7.01
N SER A 298 34.31 10.81 6.53
CA SER A 298 34.34 11.98 7.40
C SER A 298 33.07 12.06 8.28
N VAL A 299 33.08 12.94 9.28
CA VAL A 299 31.92 13.18 10.15
C VAL A 299 30.71 13.61 9.31
N GLU A 300 30.91 14.47 8.33
CA GLU A 300 29.90 15.01 7.44
C GLU A 300 29.28 13.92 6.54
N VAL A 301 30.10 13.00 6.03
CA VAL A 301 29.62 11.82 5.29
C VAL A 301 28.79 10.91 6.18
N CYS A 302 29.25 10.62 7.39
CA CYS A 302 28.48 9.79 8.34
C CYS A 302 27.15 10.46 8.68
N LYS A 303 27.13 11.78 8.88
CA LYS A 303 25.89 12.56 9.07
C LYS A 303 24.95 12.47 7.86
N ALA A 304 25.47 12.47 6.63
CA ALA A 304 24.66 12.28 5.42
C ALA A 304 23.98 10.91 5.40
N PHE A 305 24.70 9.83 5.72
CA PHE A 305 24.11 8.49 5.86
C PHE A 305 23.01 8.45 6.92
N ILE A 306 23.23 9.08 8.07
CA ILE A 306 22.24 9.18 9.15
C ILE A 306 20.97 9.91 8.68
N ARG A 307 21.08 11.10 8.07
CA ARG A 307 19.92 11.86 7.56
C ARG A 307 19.14 11.11 6.52
N ARG A 308 19.84 10.37 5.65
CA ARG A 308 19.24 9.54 4.61
C ARG A 308 18.48 8.35 5.19
N ASN A 309 18.75 8.00 6.45
CA ASN A 309 17.97 7.07 7.27
C ASN A 309 17.83 5.66 6.67
N GLY A 310 18.85 5.22 5.93
CA GLY A 310 18.93 3.91 5.30
C GLY A 310 20.00 3.03 5.92
N ASN A 311 20.51 2.06 5.15
CA ASN A 311 21.69 1.31 5.56
C ASN A 311 22.91 2.23 5.66
N CYS A 312 23.67 2.07 6.75
CA CYS A 312 24.90 2.80 7.00
C CYS A 312 26.08 1.82 6.89
N PRO A 313 27.21 2.23 6.28
CA PRO A 313 28.45 1.48 6.40
C PRO A 313 28.96 1.46 7.85
N GLU A 314 30.02 0.71 8.13
CA GLU A 314 30.68 0.78 9.44
C GLU A 314 31.37 2.14 9.65
N PHE A 315 30.89 2.90 10.63
CA PHE A 315 31.43 4.23 10.92
C PHE A 315 32.75 4.15 11.69
N PRO A 316 33.76 4.96 11.32
CA PRO A 316 35.04 5.00 12.03
C PRO A 316 34.89 5.32 13.52
N GLU A 317 35.70 4.70 14.38
CA GLU A 317 35.61 4.86 15.83
C GLU A 317 35.72 6.33 16.28
N ASN A 318 36.53 7.13 15.57
CA ASN A 318 36.75 8.54 15.87
C ASN A 318 35.55 9.45 15.57
N VAL A 319 34.55 8.98 14.80
CA VAL A 319 33.31 9.73 14.54
C VAL A 319 32.36 9.69 15.74
N TRP A 320 32.45 8.65 16.58
CA TRP A 320 31.56 8.49 17.73
C TRP A 320 31.91 9.47 18.85
N THR A 321 31.20 10.60 18.87
CA THR A 321 31.17 11.57 19.97
C THR A 321 29.75 11.72 20.52
N ARG A 322 29.57 12.46 21.62
CA ARG A 322 28.22 12.72 22.15
C ARG A 322 27.38 13.52 21.14
N GLU A 323 27.99 14.52 20.52
CA GLU A 323 27.36 15.36 19.51
C GLU A 323 26.92 14.55 18.29
N PHE A 324 27.71 13.57 17.88
CA PHE A 324 27.32 12.69 16.77
C PHE A 324 26.18 11.74 17.17
N VAL A 325 26.16 11.23 18.41
CA VAL A 325 25.05 10.41 18.90
C VAL A 325 23.76 11.22 19.00
N ASP A 326 23.82 12.46 19.49
CA ASP A 326 22.67 13.35 19.53
C ASP A 326 22.13 13.61 18.11
N TYR A 327 23.03 13.81 17.13
CA TYR A 327 22.67 13.91 15.73
C TYR A 327 21.99 12.65 15.17
N CYS A 328 22.52 11.46 15.53
CA CYS A 328 21.93 10.18 15.17
C CYS A 328 20.52 10.02 15.73
N MET A 329 20.29 10.45 16.97
CA MET A 329 18.98 10.42 17.62
C MET A 329 17.98 11.38 16.96
N GLU A 330 18.44 12.55 16.49
CA GLU A 330 17.58 13.55 15.85
C GLU A 330 17.16 13.14 14.43
N HIS A 331 18.07 12.55 13.65
CA HIS A 331 17.86 12.33 12.21
C HIS A 331 17.78 10.86 11.78
N GLY A 332 18.37 9.92 12.54
CA GLY A 332 18.48 8.51 12.19
C GLY A 332 17.37 7.64 12.79
N THR A 333 16.12 7.89 12.42
CA THR A 333 14.93 7.25 13.03
C THR A 333 14.78 5.75 12.76
N SER A 334 15.60 5.17 11.87
CA SER A 334 15.65 3.73 11.59
C SER A 334 16.53 2.94 12.56
N PHE A 335 17.29 3.61 13.44
CA PHE A 335 18.20 3.00 14.42
C PHE A 335 19.20 1.95 13.87
N ARG A 336 19.37 1.83 12.54
CA ARG A 336 20.32 0.89 11.91
C ARG A 336 21.78 1.18 12.30
N TRP A 337 22.07 2.43 12.67
CA TRP A 337 23.35 2.88 13.20
C TRP A 337 23.61 2.42 14.64
N PHE A 338 22.56 2.06 15.40
CA PHE A 338 22.64 1.86 16.85
C PHE A 338 23.61 0.73 17.24
N ARG A 339 23.61 -0.38 16.49
CA ARG A 339 24.50 -1.53 16.72
C ARG A 339 25.98 -1.17 16.71
N GLN A 340 26.33 -0.12 15.96
CA GLN A 340 27.70 0.34 15.78
C GLN A 340 28.12 1.31 16.91
N MET A 341 27.15 1.94 17.59
CA MET A 341 27.42 2.92 18.64
C MET A 341 28.17 2.27 19.81
N PRO A 342 29.35 2.79 20.20
CA PRO A 342 30.09 2.27 21.35
C PRO A 342 29.25 2.29 22.63
N LYS A 343 29.30 1.20 23.41
CA LYS A 343 28.50 1.00 24.64
C LYS A 343 28.65 2.11 25.69
N LYS A 344 29.74 2.89 25.65
CA LYS A 344 29.98 4.05 26.52
C LYS A 344 29.03 5.23 26.26
N PHE A 345 28.42 5.31 25.07
CA PHE A 345 27.46 6.34 24.69
C PHE A 345 25.99 5.90 24.82
N GLN A 346 25.73 4.64 25.16
CA GLN A 346 24.38 4.19 25.46
C GLN A 346 23.84 4.87 26.74
N SER A 347 22.57 5.25 26.69
CA SER A 347 21.80 5.89 27.75
C SER A 347 20.41 5.26 27.81
N SER A 348 19.68 5.45 28.91
CA SER A 348 18.30 4.95 29.01
C SER A 348 17.39 5.52 27.92
N ALA A 349 17.63 6.76 27.48
CA ALA A 349 16.82 7.41 26.45
C ALA A 349 17.04 6.81 25.06
N ASN A 350 18.30 6.62 24.64
CA ASN A 350 18.57 6.08 23.30
C ASN A 350 18.30 4.58 23.18
N THR A 351 18.53 3.82 24.25
CA THR A 351 18.16 2.39 24.30
C THR A 351 16.65 2.20 24.28
N GLN A 352 15.89 3.00 25.03
CA GLN A 352 14.42 2.95 24.97
C GLN A 352 13.92 3.29 23.56
N ALA A 353 14.44 4.36 22.93
CA ALA A 353 14.01 4.74 21.60
C ALA A 353 14.33 3.66 20.54
N ALA A 354 15.50 3.02 20.63
CA ALA A 354 15.86 1.90 19.76
C ALA A 354 14.96 0.68 19.99
N TYR A 355 14.59 0.38 21.24
CA TYR A 355 13.67 -0.70 21.58
C TYR A 355 12.25 -0.44 21.05
N ASP A 356 11.76 0.79 21.21
CA ASP A 356 10.45 1.22 20.72
C ASP A 356 10.37 1.16 19.19
N TYR A 357 11.50 1.37 18.49
CA TYR A 357 11.60 1.15 17.04
C TYR A 357 11.55 -0.34 16.69
N GLY A 358 12.26 -1.19 17.44
CA GLY A 358 12.23 -2.63 17.24
C GLY A 358 12.93 -3.44 18.34
N HIS A 359 12.24 -4.47 18.82
CA HIS A 359 12.71 -5.33 19.93
C HIS A 359 14.06 -6.01 19.66
N TYR A 360 14.43 -6.23 18.39
CA TYR A 360 15.69 -6.89 18.01
C TYR A 360 16.95 -6.12 18.46
N HIS A 361 16.84 -4.80 18.69
CA HIS A 361 17.95 -3.99 19.20
C HIS A 361 18.36 -4.35 20.63
N ILE A 362 17.55 -5.12 21.37
CA ILE A 362 17.91 -5.58 22.72
C ILE A 362 19.25 -6.34 22.74
N CYS A 363 19.62 -7.01 21.64
CA CYS A 363 20.91 -7.69 21.48
C CYS A 363 22.11 -6.74 21.50
N ASP A 364 21.91 -5.47 21.14
CA ASP A 364 22.95 -4.44 21.07
C ASP A 364 23.15 -3.73 22.42
N PHE A 365 22.24 -3.90 23.38
CA PHE A 365 22.22 -3.15 24.62
C PHE A 365 23.31 -3.62 25.60
N ALA A 366 23.93 -2.67 26.29
CA ALA A 366 24.66 -2.99 27.50
C ALA A 366 23.68 -3.53 28.54
N LYS A 367 24.02 -4.64 29.20
CA LYS A 367 23.15 -5.39 30.12
C LYS A 367 22.43 -4.52 31.18
N ARG A 368 23.05 -3.41 31.60
CA ARG A 368 22.51 -2.46 32.58
C ARG A 368 21.30 -1.65 32.09
N PHE A 369 21.09 -1.54 30.77
CA PHE A 369 19.96 -0.81 30.17
C PHE A 369 18.80 -1.73 29.80
N ILE A 370 18.97 -3.06 29.90
CA ILE A 370 17.87 -4.00 29.72
C ILE A 370 17.00 -3.96 30.97
N THR A 371 15.79 -3.43 30.84
CA THR A 371 14.83 -3.36 31.95
C THR A 371 14.14 -4.71 32.18
N PRO A 372 13.60 -4.96 33.38
CA PRO A 372 12.78 -6.16 33.62
C PRO A 372 11.57 -6.28 32.70
N GLN A 373 11.01 -5.17 32.23
CA GLN A 373 9.87 -5.18 31.32
C GLN A 373 10.28 -5.61 29.90
N MET A 374 11.32 -4.99 29.35
CA MET A 374 11.91 -5.40 28.05
C MET A 374 12.29 -6.87 28.08
N ALA A 375 12.90 -7.32 29.17
CA ALA A 375 13.31 -8.70 29.32
C ALA A 375 12.14 -9.69 29.26
N LYS A 376 11.02 -9.39 29.93
CA LYS A 376 9.82 -10.23 29.91
C LYS A 376 9.21 -10.34 28.52
N GLU A 377 9.06 -9.20 27.84
CA GLU A 377 8.48 -9.13 26.50
C GLU A 377 9.32 -9.92 25.48
N CYS A 378 10.62 -9.66 25.42
CA CYS A 378 11.53 -10.34 24.49
C CYS A 378 11.70 -11.83 24.77
N TYR A 379 11.60 -12.28 26.03
CA TYR A 379 11.68 -13.71 26.34
C TYR A 379 10.46 -14.47 25.81
N GLN A 380 9.27 -13.87 25.86
CA GLN A 380 8.03 -14.47 25.34
C GLN A 380 8.03 -14.60 23.82
N GLU A 381 8.63 -13.65 23.10
CA GLU A 381 8.82 -13.75 21.64
C GLU A 381 9.81 -14.85 21.22
N ARG A 382 10.54 -15.46 22.18
CA ARG A 382 11.58 -16.51 22.06
C ARG A 382 12.81 -16.14 21.22
N SER A 383 12.68 -15.24 20.25
CA SER A 383 13.72 -14.85 19.30
C SER A 383 14.94 -14.21 19.97
N TYR A 384 14.74 -13.51 21.10
CA TYR A 384 15.79 -12.72 21.76
C TYR A 384 16.09 -13.17 23.20
N ALA A 385 15.66 -14.39 23.58
CA ALA A 385 15.87 -14.92 24.93
C ALA A 385 17.36 -14.95 25.35
N HIS A 386 18.27 -15.12 24.40
CA HIS A 386 19.73 -15.14 24.64
C HIS A 386 20.30 -13.77 25.06
N ALA A 387 19.61 -12.66 24.75
CA ALA A 387 20.02 -11.32 25.14
C ALA A 387 19.66 -10.99 26.60
N ILE A 388 18.76 -11.77 27.21
CA ILE A 388 18.23 -11.48 28.53
C ILE A 388 19.27 -11.76 29.63
N PRO A 389 19.55 -10.79 30.53
CA PRO A 389 20.43 -11.02 31.66
C PRO A 389 19.94 -12.17 32.56
N GLY A 390 20.75 -13.22 32.72
CA GLY A 390 20.36 -14.44 33.45
C GLY A 390 19.97 -14.23 34.92
N HIS A 391 20.39 -13.13 35.56
CA HIS A 391 19.97 -12.80 36.92
C HIS A 391 18.45 -12.52 37.02
N PHE A 392 17.81 -12.02 35.95
CA PHE A 392 16.35 -11.86 35.92
C PHE A 392 15.61 -13.20 35.94
N LEU A 393 16.11 -14.18 35.19
CA LEU A 393 15.55 -15.54 35.17
C LEU A 393 15.76 -16.24 36.52
N THR A 394 16.97 -16.10 37.09
CA THR A 394 17.31 -16.67 38.39
C THR A 394 16.43 -16.08 39.50
N GLU A 395 16.26 -14.76 39.52
CA GLU A 395 15.43 -14.07 40.49
C GLU A 395 13.94 -14.42 40.32
N PHE A 396 13.46 -14.54 39.08
CA PHE A 396 12.10 -15.01 38.80
C PHE A 396 11.84 -16.41 39.35
N CYS A 397 12.73 -17.36 39.08
CA CYS A 397 12.61 -18.73 39.59
C CYS A 397 12.64 -18.74 41.12
N ARG A 398 13.51 -17.92 41.73
CA ARG A 398 13.61 -17.78 43.19
C ARG A 398 12.34 -17.18 43.81
N GLN A 399 11.72 -16.20 43.17
CA GLN A 399 10.53 -15.50 43.68
C GLN A 399 9.23 -16.27 43.47
N THR A 400 9.12 -17.05 42.39
CA THR A 400 7.87 -17.73 42.03
C THR A 400 7.93 -19.24 42.26
N GLY A 401 9.12 -19.85 42.33
CA GLY A 401 9.30 -21.29 42.34
C GLY A 401 8.98 -21.95 40.99
N LEU A 402 8.64 -21.17 39.97
CA LEU A 402 8.32 -21.66 38.63
C LEU A 402 9.59 -21.80 37.78
N PRO A 403 9.63 -22.73 36.81
CA PRO A 403 10.69 -22.82 35.83
C PRO A 403 10.84 -21.54 34.99
N GLU A 404 12.04 -21.25 34.50
CA GLU A 404 12.34 -20.05 33.68
C GLU A 404 11.44 -19.88 32.45
N LYS A 405 10.88 -20.98 31.93
CA LYS A 405 9.96 -20.97 30.79
C LYS A 405 8.71 -20.11 31.01
N PHE A 406 8.32 -19.87 32.26
CA PHE A 406 7.21 -19.01 32.65
C PHE A 406 7.58 -17.52 32.73
N TYR A 407 8.85 -17.15 32.51
CA TYR A 407 9.30 -15.77 32.62
C TYR A 407 8.59 -14.87 31.60
N GLY A 408 7.93 -13.81 32.10
CA GLY A 408 7.10 -12.92 31.28
C GLY A 408 5.66 -13.40 31.05
N GLY A 409 5.30 -14.61 31.48
CA GLY A 409 3.95 -15.19 31.30
C GLY A 409 2.93 -14.80 32.38
N GLU A 410 3.12 -13.69 33.10
CA GLU A 410 2.20 -13.28 34.17
C GLU A 410 0.88 -12.78 33.58
N THR A 411 -0.24 -13.35 34.03
CA THR A 411 -1.59 -13.00 33.57
C THR A 411 -2.60 -13.01 34.71
N THR A 412 -3.83 -12.57 34.44
CA THR A 412 -4.91 -12.62 35.44
C THR A 412 -5.41 -14.05 35.61
N MET A 413 -5.94 -14.40 36.78
CA MET A 413 -6.51 -15.74 37.01
C MET A 413 -7.66 -16.06 36.03
N LEU A 414 -8.40 -15.05 35.60
CA LEU A 414 -9.45 -15.21 34.59
C LEU A 414 -8.87 -15.54 33.22
N SER A 415 -7.82 -14.84 32.79
CA SER A 415 -7.13 -15.10 31.51
C SER A 415 -6.47 -16.48 31.51
N LEU A 416 -5.77 -16.83 32.59
CA LEU A 416 -5.17 -18.17 32.78
C LEU A 416 -6.20 -19.29 32.58
N LYS A 417 -7.42 -19.08 33.10
CA LYS A 417 -8.51 -20.05 33.05
C LYS A 417 -9.18 -20.18 31.68
N ASN A 418 -9.26 -19.06 30.95
CA ASN A 418 -10.01 -18.93 29.71
C ASN A 418 -9.12 -19.11 28.48
N SER A 419 -8.06 -18.29 28.35
CA SER A 419 -7.15 -18.28 27.22
C SER A 419 -6.26 -19.51 27.19
N ARG A 420 -5.78 -19.94 28.37
CA ARG A 420 -4.96 -21.15 28.55
C ARG A 420 -3.71 -21.12 27.66
N ASP A 421 -3.09 -19.95 27.56
CA ASP A 421 -1.88 -19.75 26.81
C ASP A 421 -0.73 -20.53 27.45
N ASP A 422 0.11 -21.16 26.62
CA ASP A 422 1.22 -21.99 27.09
C ASP A 422 2.22 -21.19 27.93
N TYR A 423 2.77 -21.81 28.97
CA TYR A 423 3.70 -21.19 29.94
C TYR A 423 3.23 -19.87 30.56
N THR A 424 1.94 -19.76 30.91
CA THR A 424 1.38 -18.62 31.64
C THR A 424 1.14 -18.93 33.12
N TYR A 425 1.10 -17.90 33.96
CA TYR A 425 0.81 -18.05 35.39
C TYR A 425 0.07 -16.84 35.95
N CYS A 426 -0.64 -17.02 37.07
CA CYS A 426 -1.21 -15.93 37.84
C CYS A 426 -0.78 -16.02 39.32
N LYS A 427 -0.73 -14.88 40.01
CA LYS A 427 -0.48 -14.81 41.45
C LYS A 427 -1.77 -14.64 42.23
N VAL A 428 -1.94 -15.43 43.29
CA VAL A 428 -3.02 -15.33 44.27
C VAL A 428 -2.37 -15.28 45.66
N GLY A 429 -2.20 -14.07 46.19
CA GLY A 429 -1.41 -13.84 47.40
C GLY A 429 0.04 -14.30 47.22
N ASN A 430 0.52 -15.19 48.09
CA ASN A 430 1.85 -15.80 48.00
C ASN A 430 1.89 -17.11 47.20
N THR A 431 0.84 -17.42 46.43
CA THR A 431 0.72 -18.64 45.61
C THR A 431 0.79 -18.28 44.13
N CYS A 432 1.58 -19.02 43.35
CA CYS A 432 1.53 -18.95 41.88
C CYS A 432 0.80 -20.17 41.33
N LEU A 433 -0.15 -19.93 40.44
CA LEU A 433 -0.84 -20.95 39.66
C LEU A 433 -0.35 -20.85 38.23
N ALA A 434 0.23 -21.92 37.70
CA ALA A 434 0.93 -21.94 36.43
C ALA A 434 0.31 -22.99 35.51
N PHE A 435 0.08 -22.61 34.25
CA PHE A 435 -0.49 -23.44 33.21
C PHE A 435 0.53 -23.63 32.08
N TYR A 436 0.72 -24.87 31.64
CA TYR A 436 1.58 -25.19 30.50
C TYR A 436 1.14 -26.46 29.79
N LEU A 437 1.58 -26.61 28.56
CA LEU A 437 1.42 -27.82 27.75
C LEU A 437 2.74 -28.61 27.77
N LYS A 438 2.69 -29.92 28.04
CA LYS A 438 3.89 -30.77 27.89
C LYS A 438 4.30 -30.91 26.43
N GLU A 439 3.31 -31.01 25.54
CA GLU A 439 3.47 -31.06 24.10
C GLU A 439 2.77 -29.86 23.48
N GLN A 440 3.50 -29.07 22.70
CA GLN A 440 2.96 -27.83 22.12
C GLN A 440 1.71 -28.12 21.29
N TYR A 441 0.68 -27.28 21.50
CA TYR A 441 -0.59 -27.34 20.78
C TYR A 441 -1.43 -28.62 21.02
N GLU A 442 -1.04 -29.49 21.96
CA GLU A 442 -1.82 -30.66 22.33
C GLU A 442 -2.58 -30.41 23.64
N PRO A 443 -3.90 -30.15 23.61
CA PRO A 443 -4.68 -29.81 24.81
C PRO A 443 -4.71 -30.94 25.85
N SER A 444 -4.59 -32.21 25.44
CA SER A 444 -4.52 -33.34 26.39
C SER A 444 -3.22 -33.37 27.20
N SER A 445 -2.21 -32.61 26.78
CA SER A 445 -0.92 -32.47 27.47
C SER A 445 -0.92 -31.36 28.54
N ALA A 446 -2.06 -30.69 28.74
CA ALA A 446 -2.17 -29.56 29.66
C ALA A 446 -1.92 -29.94 31.12
N HIS A 447 -1.16 -29.12 31.83
CA HIS A 447 -0.83 -29.29 33.24
C HIS A 447 -1.12 -28.01 34.02
N LEU A 448 -1.51 -28.18 35.28
CA LEU A 448 -1.60 -27.11 36.26
C LEU A 448 -0.57 -27.37 37.35
N MET A 449 0.33 -26.42 37.54
CA MET A 449 1.32 -26.40 38.59
C MET A 449 0.95 -25.32 39.62
N MET A 450 1.16 -25.63 40.89
CA MET A 450 1.02 -24.65 41.96
C MET A 450 2.29 -24.60 42.79
N THR A 451 2.79 -23.39 43.00
CA THR A 451 3.87 -23.10 43.94
C THR A 451 3.36 -22.16 45.02
N ARG A 452 3.88 -22.28 46.24
CA ARG A 452 3.47 -21.44 47.37
C ARG A 452 4.65 -21.08 48.22
N SER A 453 4.67 -19.83 48.67
CA SER A 453 5.57 -19.40 49.73
C SER A 453 4.80 -19.02 50.99
N ASP A 454 5.36 -19.33 52.16
CA ASP A 454 4.77 -18.96 53.46
C ASP A 454 4.88 -17.44 53.72
N SER A 455 5.86 -16.77 53.11
CA SER A 455 6.01 -15.31 53.17
C SER A 455 6.74 -14.78 51.94
N LYS A 456 6.73 -13.46 51.73
CA LYS A 456 7.49 -12.83 50.64
C LYS A 456 9.01 -13.06 50.71
N TYR A 457 9.53 -13.53 51.84
CA TYR A 457 10.95 -13.76 52.08
C TYR A 457 11.34 -15.25 52.03
N CYS A 458 10.37 -16.16 51.98
CA CYS A 458 10.63 -17.60 51.93
C CYS A 458 10.72 -18.06 50.46
N THR A 459 11.55 -19.07 50.21
CA THR A 459 11.60 -19.74 48.90
C THR A 459 10.27 -20.45 48.65
N PRO A 460 9.59 -20.20 47.52
CA PRO A 460 8.36 -20.92 47.18
C PRO A 460 8.64 -22.40 46.95
N GLU A 461 7.75 -23.26 47.46
CA GLU A 461 7.79 -24.70 47.26
C GLU A 461 6.71 -25.14 46.27
N LYS A 462 6.99 -26.20 45.50
CA LYS A 462 6.00 -26.81 44.61
C LYS A 462 5.00 -27.60 45.45
N VAL A 463 3.72 -27.22 45.38
CA VAL A 463 2.62 -27.90 46.07
C VAL A 463 2.12 -29.08 45.23
N PHE A 464 1.87 -28.86 43.94
CA PHE A 464 1.52 -29.91 42.99
C PHE A 464 1.87 -29.54 41.55
N ASP A 465 1.89 -30.53 40.67
CA ASP A 465 2.00 -30.41 39.22
C ASP A 465 1.27 -31.61 38.60
N VAL A 466 0.06 -31.37 38.07
CA VAL A 466 -0.87 -32.44 37.68
C VAL A 466 -1.51 -32.16 36.31
N PRO A 467 -1.85 -33.21 35.54
CA PRO A 467 -2.53 -33.05 34.27
C PRO A 467 -3.95 -32.50 34.44
N VAL A 468 -4.38 -31.67 33.49
CA VAL A 468 -5.74 -31.13 33.45
C VAL A 468 -6.64 -32.10 32.69
N GLY A 469 -7.51 -32.82 33.40
CA GLY A 469 -8.40 -33.81 32.78
C GLY A 469 -9.50 -33.20 31.90
N THR A 470 -10.22 -32.19 32.40
CA THR A 470 -11.32 -31.54 31.65
C THR A 470 -11.42 -30.06 31.98
N PHE A 471 -11.64 -29.23 30.96
CA PHE A 471 -11.81 -27.78 31.10
C PHE A 471 -13.26 -27.35 31.37
N HIS A 472 -13.85 -27.86 32.45
CA HIS A 472 -15.17 -27.42 32.90
C HIS A 472 -15.11 -26.08 33.68
N ARG A 473 -16.26 -25.46 33.99
CA ARG A 473 -16.35 -24.10 34.57
C ARG A 473 -15.45 -23.87 35.77
N THR A 474 -15.26 -24.88 36.60
CA THR A 474 -14.49 -24.78 37.85
C THR A 474 -13.22 -25.62 37.83
N TRP A 475 -12.63 -25.86 36.65
CA TRP A 475 -11.54 -26.84 36.48
C TRP A 475 -10.33 -26.47 37.34
N LEU A 476 -9.91 -25.20 37.27
CA LEU A 476 -8.77 -24.69 38.02
C LEU A 476 -9.02 -24.78 39.53
N GLU A 477 -10.18 -24.30 39.99
CA GLU A 477 -10.52 -24.30 41.41
C GLU A 477 -10.70 -25.71 41.96
N LYS A 478 -11.25 -26.63 41.16
CA LYS A 478 -11.41 -28.04 41.52
C LYS A 478 -10.04 -28.71 41.67
N ILE A 479 -9.14 -28.55 40.70
CA ILE A 479 -7.79 -29.13 40.77
C ILE A 479 -7.05 -28.61 42.00
N VAL A 480 -7.10 -27.29 42.25
CA VAL A 480 -6.51 -26.72 43.47
C VAL A 480 -7.15 -27.34 44.71
N ALA A 481 -8.47 -27.43 44.78
CA ALA A 481 -9.16 -28.00 45.95
C ALA A 481 -8.87 -29.48 46.21
N GLU A 482 -8.58 -30.25 45.15
CA GLU A 482 -8.27 -31.69 45.24
C GLU A 482 -6.80 -31.96 45.58
N ASN A 483 -5.89 -31.05 45.23
CA ASN A 483 -4.44 -31.27 45.33
C ASN A 483 -3.73 -30.36 46.34
N ASP A 484 -4.38 -29.29 46.82
CA ASP A 484 -3.84 -28.44 47.87
C ASP A 484 -4.28 -28.90 49.27
N PRO A 485 -3.37 -29.45 50.10
CA PRO A 485 -3.73 -29.91 51.44
C PRO A 485 -4.17 -28.77 52.38
N ARG A 486 -3.86 -27.51 52.05
CA ARG A 486 -4.26 -26.33 52.83
C ARG A 486 -5.60 -25.74 52.36
N PHE A 487 -6.17 -26.22 51.25
CA PHE A 487 -7.41 -25.66 50.73
C PHE A 487 -8.63 -26.13 51.53
N VAL A 488 -9.40 -25.17 52.05
CA VAL A 488 -10.67 -25.43 52.72
C VAL A 488 -11.80 -24.80 51.91
N LYS A 489 -12.72 -25.62 51.40
CA LYS A 489 -13.85 -25.14 50.60
C LYS A 489 -14.74 -24.21 51.43
N PRO A 490 -14.96 -22.95 51.02
CA PRO A 490 -15.77 -21.99 51.77
C PRO A 490 -17.23 -22.43 51.94
N ARG A 491 -17.78 -22.27 53.14
CA ARG A 491 -19.21 -22.46 53.44
C ARG A 491 -19.95 -21.14 53.29
N VAL A 492 -20.62 -20.95 52.14
CA VAL A 492 -21.38 -19.73 51.83
C VAL A 492 -22.88 -19.95 52.04
N ASP A 493 -23.53 -19.05 52.78
CA ASP A 493 -24.97 -19.04 53.03
C ASP A 493 -25.78 -19.06 51.73
N LYS A 494 -26.93 -19.75 51.74
CA LYS A 494 -27.84 -19.84 50.58
C LYS A 494 -28.26 -18.46 50.05
N ALA A 495 -28.44 -17.46 50.92
CA ALA A 495 -28.80 -16.09 50.56
C ALA A 495 -27.71 -15.33 49.80
N LEU A 496 -26.44 -15.78 49.91
CA LEU A 496 -25.29 -15.18 49.26
C LEU A 496 -24.85 -15.93 47.99
N LYS A 497 -25.55 -17.02 47.62
CA LYS A 497 -25.23 -17.80 46.41
C LYS A 497 -25.34 -16.99 45.12
N ALA A 498 -26.23 -16.00 45.06
CA ALA A 498 -26.40 -15.15 43.88
C ALA A 498 -25.19 -14.25 43.58
N VAL A 499 -24.35 -13.98 44.59
CA VAL A 499 -23.15 -13.11 44.49
C VAL A 499 -21.84 -13.90 44.57
N GLN A 500 -21.95 -15.23 44.68
CA GLN A 500 -20.84 -16.16 44.63
C GLN A 500 -20.60 -16.56 43.17
N ALA A 501 -19.47 -16.13 42.59
CA ALA A 501 -19.19 -16.38 41.17
C ALA A 501 -18.92 -17.87 40.87
N VAL A 502 -18.24 -18.57 41.78
CA VAL A 502 -17.90 -20.00 41.69
C VAL A 502 -18.03 -20.63 43.07
N CYS A 503 -18.48 -21.89 43.14
CA CYS A 503 -18.78 -22.57 44.42
C CYS A 503 -17.56 -22.81 45.33
N TYR A 504 -16.35 -22.61 44.82
CA TYR A 504 -15.07 -22.67 45.55
C TYR A 504 -14.66 -21.32 46.14
N TYR A 505 -15.38 -20.24 45.83
CA TYR A 505 -15.04 -18.90 46.31
C TYR A 505 -15.74 -18.57 47.62
N GLY A 506 -15.05 -17.89 48.53
CA GLY A 506 -15.67 -17.22 49.66
C GLY A 506 -16.45 -15.99 49.20
N VAL A 507 -17.38 -15.53 50.02
CA VAL A 507 -18.13 -14.29 49.78
C VAL A 507 -18.12 -13.48 51.05
N GLU A 508 -17.68 -12.24 50.94
CA GLU A 508 -17.70 -11.29 52.05
C GLU A 508 -18.35 -9.98 51.61
N LYS A 509 -19.30 -9.48 52.40
CA LYS A 509 -19.93 -8.18 52.15
C LYS A 509 -18.96 -7.09 52.57
N LEU A 510 -18.66 -6.17 51.66
CA LEU A 510 -17.76 -5.04 51.91
C LEU A 510 -18.53 -3.83 52.42
N LYS A 511 -19.55 -3.39 51.69
CA LYS A 511 -20.33 -2.19 52.01
C LYS A 511 -21.61 -2.10 51.18
N ASP A 512 -22.46 -1.16 51.55
CA ASP A 512 -23.63 -0.74 50.79
C ASP A 512 -23.40 0.67 50.20
N LEU A 513 -23.75 0.85 48.93
CA LEU A 513 -23.62 2.12 48.20
C LEU A 513 -24.88 2.38 47.37
N ASN A 514 -25.65 3.43 47.68
CA ASN A 514 -26.82 3.86 46.90
C ASN A 514 -27.80 2.70 46.55
N ARG A 515 -28.21 1.92 47.55
CA ARG A 515 -29.07 0.72 47.42
C ARG A 515 -28.44 -0.42 46.60
N THR A 516 -27.11 -0.44 46.48
CA THR A 516 -26.34 -1.51 45.84
C THR A 516 -25.41 -2.13 46.88
N GLU A 517 -25.51 -3.43 47.07
CA GLU A 517 -24.65 -4.19 47.97
C GLU A 517 -23.38 -4.62 47.25
N ILE A 518 -22.22 -4.45 47.87
CA ILE A 518 -20.91 -4.77 47.29
C ILE A 518 -20.27 -5.92 48.06
N PHE A 519 -19.87 -6.95 47.33
CA PHE A 519 -19.24 -8.15 47.85
C PHE A 519 -17.88 -8.37 47.20
N ARG A 520 -16.94 -8.97 47.94
CA ARG A 520 -15.73 -9.58 47.36
C ARG A 520 -15.89 -11.09 47.30
N ASN A 521 -15.42 -11.68 46.21
CA ASN A 521 -15.21 -13.12 46.08
C ASN A 521 -13.75 -13.42 46.44
N THR A 522 -13.53 -14.41 47.29
CA THR A 522 -12.19 -14.80 47.74
C THR A 522 -11.83 -16.21 47.32
N PHE A 523 -10.57 -16.48 47.02
CA PHE A 523 -10.06 -17.82 46.71
C PHE A 523 -8.70 -17.97 47.38
N MET A 524 -8.51 -19.08 48.11
CA MET A 524 -7.33 -19.28 49.00
C MET A 524 -7.11 -18.12 49.99
N GLY A 525 -8.20 -17.49 50.47
CA GLY A 525 -8.16 -16.35 51.39
C GLY A 525 -7.92 -14.98 50.74
N GLU A 526 -7.61 -14.95 49.44
CA GLU A 526 -7.27 -13.72 48.71
C GLU A 526 -8.44 -13.22 47.89
N THR A 527 -8.52 -11.91 47.68
CA THR A 527 -9.57 -11.31 46.84
C THR A 527 -9.25 -11.54 45.37
N ILE A 528 -10.17 -12.18 44.65
CA ILE A 528 -10.01 -12.51 43.21
C ILE A 528 -11.04 -11.82 42.31
N GLY A 529 -11.98 -11.11 42.91
CA GLY A 529 -12.99 -10.37 42.19
C GLY A 529 -14.08 -9.83 43.10
N TYR A 530 -14.98 -9.07 42.52
CA TYR A 530 -16.04 -8.35 43.19
C TYR A 530 -17.38 -8.61 42.52
N CYS A 531 -18.45 -8.53 43.31
CA CYS A 531 -19.82 -8.61 42.83
C CYS A 531 -20.64 -7.47 43.42
N ALA A 532 -21.34 -6.72 42.57
CA ALA A 532 -22.36 -5.79 42.98
C ALA A 532 -23.74 -6.41 42.81
N ARG A 533 -24.61 -6.28 43.81
CA ARG A 533 -26.00 -6.72 43.77
C ARG A 533 -26.93 -5.53 43.98
N ARG A 534 -27.88 -5.35 43.08
CA ARG A 534 -28.97 -4.38 43.23
C ARG A 534 -30.29 -5.06 42.92
N ARG A 535 -31.10 -5.30 43.96
CA ARG A 535 -32.29 -6.18 43.89
C ARG A 535 -31.87 -7.57 43.41
N ASP A 536 -32.39 -8.00 42.26
CA ASP A 536 -32.16 -9.29 41.62
C ASP A 536 -31.01 -9.27 40.60
N LEU A 537 -30.47 -8.09 40.25
CA LEU A 537 -29.41 -7.96 39.27
C LEU A 537 -28.04 -8.03 39.93
N THR A 538 -27.15 -8.84 39.36
CA THR A 538 -25.74 -8.92 39.77
C THR A 538 -24.81 -8.49 38.65
N TYR A 539 -23.66 -7.92 39.01
CA TYR A 539 -22.59 -7.62 38.07
C TYR A 539 -21.26 -7.98 38.73
N HIS A 540 -20.41 -8.69 37.99
CA HIS A 540 -19.12 -9.16 38.47
C HIS A 540 -17.99 -8.46 37.73
N SER A 541 -16.91 -8.14 38.45
CA SER A 541 -15.69 -7.54 37.91
C SER A 541 -14.49 -8.06 38.70
N ASP A 542 -13.33 -8.19 38.07
CA ASP A 542 -12.05 -8.41 38.75
C ASP A 542 -11.56 -7.11 39.44
N ASN A 543 -11.96 -5.95 38.93
CA ASN A 543 -11.62 -4.64 39.46
C ASN A 543 -12.81 -3.98 40.19
N CYS A 544 -12.61 -3.58 41.46
CA CYS A 544 -13.64 -2.91 42.24
C CYS A 544 -14.02 -1.52 41.69
N GLY A 545 -13.09 -0.81 41.05
CA GLY A 545 -13.31 0.53 40.51
C GLY A 545 -14.32 0.55 39.37
N THR A 546 -14.31 -0.47 38.52
CA THR A 546 -15.21 -0.59 37.36
C THR A 546 -16.57 -1.22 37.71
N LEU A 547 -16.71 -1.77 38.91
CA LEU A 547 -17.86 -2.59 39.31
C LEU A 547 -19.20 -1.83 39.27
N ILE A 548 -19.23 -0.61 39.83
CA ILE A 548 -20.45 0.21 39.88
C ILE A 548 -20.82 0.73 38.50
N GLU A 549 -19.83 1.15 37.71
CA GLU A 549 -20.04 1.64 36.35
C GLU A 549 -20.55 0.52 35.44
N GLY A 550 -19.95 -0.67 35.54
CA GLY A 550 -20.41 -1.87 34.85
C GLY A 550 -21.85 -2.25 35.22
N LEU A 551 -22.22 -2.19 36.51
CA LEU A 551 -23.60 -2.42 36.92
C LEU A 551 -24.56 -1.35 36.37
N LYS A 552 -24.19 -0.07 36.41
CA LYS A 552 -24.99 1.03 35.81
C LYS A 552 -25.16 0.81 34.31
N PHE A 553 -24.09 0.38 33.63
CA PHE A 553 -24.10 0.09 32.22
C PHE A 553 -25.04 -1.07 31.89
N LYS A 554 -24.98 -2.16 32.66
CA LYS A 554 -25.95 -3.25 32.58
C LYS A 554 -27.38 -2.78 32.79
N ILE A 555 -27.65 -1.95 33.79
CA ILE A 555 -29.00 -1.42 34.04
C ILE A 555 -29.51 -0.63 32.83
N ARG A 556 -28.67 0.17 32.17
CA ARG A 556 -29.04 0.88 30.93
C ARG A 556 -29.27 -0.08 29.78
N GLY A 557 -28.40 -1.05 29.57
CA GLY A 557 -28.55 -2.07 28.52
C GLY A 557 -29.81 -2.92 28.71
N MET A 558 -30.17 -3.22 29.95
CA MET A 558 -31.42 -3.91 30.31
C MET A 558 -32.68 -3.08 30.02
N ALA A 559 -32.57 -1.79 29.71
CA ALA A 559 -33.70 -0.94 29.30
C ALA A 559 -33.86 -0.86 27.76
N VAL A 560 -32.92 -1.40 26.99
CA VAL A 560 -32.96 -1.40 25.52
C VAL A 560 -33.77 -2.61 25.04
N PRO A 561 -34.96 -2.42 24.42
CA PRO A 561 -35.77 -3.53 23.94
C PRO A 561 -35.10 -4.25 22.78
N VAL A 562 -35.14 -5.59 22.80
CA VAL A 562 -34.58 -6.41 21.72
C VAL A 562 -35.53 -6.44 20.53
N THR A 563 -35.02 -6.11 19.34
CA THR A 563 -35.81 -6.11 18.10
C THR A 563 -35.78 -7.48 17.41
N LEU A 564 -36.73 -7.73 16.51
CA LEU A 564 -36.78 -8.97 15.71
C LEU A 564 -35.50 -9.19 14.87
N ALA A 565 -34.89 -8.11 14.37
CA ALA A 565 -33.63 -8.19 13.62
C ALA A 565 -32.46 -8.67 14.48
N GLU A 566 -32.46 -8.37 15.78
CA GLU A 566 -31.40 -8.76 16.70
C GLU A 566 -31.42 -10.25 17.07
N ASP A 567 -32.55 -10.93 16.90
CA ASP A 567 -32.67 -12.37 17.19
C ASP A 567 -31.83 -13.22 16.23
N MET A 568 -31.56 -12.69 15.03
CA MET A 568 -30.81 -13.33 13.95
C MET A 568 -29.37 -12.82 13.80
N THR A 569 -28.98 -11.79 14.56
CA THR A 569 -27.61 -11.25 14.53
C THR A 569 -26.68 -12.12 15.40
N PRO A 570 -25.50 -12.53 14.89
CA PRO A 570 -24.52 -13.21 15.70
C PRO A 570 -23.84 -12.22 16.66
N TYR A 571 -23.75 -12.58 17.94
CA TYR A 571 -23.09 -11.79 18.98
C TYR A 571 -21.89 -12.53 19.56
N THR A 572 -20.74 -11.86 19.62
CA THR A 572 -19.62 -12.26 20.48
C THR A 572 -19.88 -11.83 21.93
N ALA A 573 -19.11 -12.38 22.88
CA ALA A 573 -19.16 -11.95 24.27
C ALA A 573 -18.92 -10.42 24.41
N ASP A 574 -17.97 -9.87 23.67
CA ASP A 574 -17.69 -8.43 23.65
C ASP A 574 -18.87 -7.60 23.16
N MET A 575 -19.56 -8.06 22.12
CA MET A 575 -20.75 -7.36 21.62
C MET A 575 -21.89 -7.37 22.64
N LEU A 576 -22.10 -8.49 23.34
CA LEU A 576 -23.10 -8.57 24.42
C LEU A 576 -22.73 -7.68 25.60
N HIS A 577 -21.45 -7.63 25.95
CA HIS A 577 -20.95 -6.72 26.98
C HIS A 577 -21.19 -5.26 26.58
N ARG A 578 -20.75 -4.84 25.39
CA ARG A 578 -20.89 -3.46 24.90
C ARG A 578 -22.34 -3.03 24.69
N LYS A 579 -23.23 -3.94 24.30
CA LYS A 579 -24.62 -3.58 23.98
C LYS A 579 -25.53 -3.66 25.21
N PHE A 580 -25.42 -4.73 25.99
CA PHE A 580 -26.35 -5.02 27.09
C PHE A 580 -25.71 -4.90 28.47
N GLY A 581 -24.39 -4.65 28.55
CA GLY A 581 -23.65 -4.56 29.81
C GLY A 581 -23.55 -5.90 30.54
N PHE A 582 -23.65 -7.03 29.84
CA PHE A 582 -23.52 -8.34 30.47
C PHE A 582 -22.06 -8.55 30.93
N CYS A 583 -21.86 -9.03 32.17
CA CYS A 583 -20.53 -9.25 32.69
C CYS A 583 -19.94 -10.56 32.13
N TYR A 584 -18.64 -10.57 31.81
CA TYR A 584 -17.93 -11.74 31.28
C TYR A 584 -18.03 -12.99 32.16
N ILE A 585 -18.02 -12.83 33.49
CA ILE A 585 -18.20 -13.95 34.42
C ILE A 585 -19.57 -14.62 34.23
N GLY A 586 -20.62 -13.83 33.99
CA GLY A 586 -21.97 -14.33 33.73
C GLY A 586 -22.09 -15.01 32.37
N MET A 587 -21.47 -14.43 31.34
CA MET A 587 -21.43 -15.03 30.00
C MET A 587 -20.63 -16.33 30.00
N THR A 588 -19.47 -16.37 30.66
CA THR A 588 -18.65 -17.57 30.81
C THR A 588 -19.41 -18.68 31.55
N ALA A 589 -20.15 -18.31 32.60
CA ALA A 589 -21.00 -19.23 33.35
C ALA A 589 -22.09 -19.86 32.47
N PHE A 590 -22.79 -19.05 31.67
CA PHE A 590 -23.78 -19.52 30.71
C PHE A 590 -23.16 -20.37 29.62
N ALA A 591 -22.07 -19.89 29.00
CA ALA A 591 -21.36 -20.61 27.95
C ALA A 591 -20.91 -21.98 28.43
N THR A 592 -20.38 -22.08 29.64
CA THR A 592 -19.93 -23.38 30.15
C THR A 592 -21.09 -24.34 30.45
N ASP A 593 -22.17 -23.86 31.05
CA ASP A 593 -23.36 -24.69 31.35
C ASP A 593 -23.96 -25.32 30.07
N TYR A 594 -23.81 -24.62 28.94
CA TYR A 594 -24.36 -25.00 27.64
C TYR A 594 -23.31 -25.41 26.60
N GLY A 595 -22.03 -25.55 26.97
CA GLY A 595 -20.94 -25.94 26.07
C GLY A 595 -20.77 -25.01 24.86
N LEU A 596 -20.92 -23.70 25.06
CA LEU A 596 -20.62 -22.66 24.08
C LEU A 596 -19.16 -22.23 24.20
N ASP A 597 -18.59 -21.82 23.08
CA ASP A 597 -17.23 -21.30 22.96
C ASP A 597 -17.24 -19.76 23.07
N MET A 598 -16.55 -19.21 24.07
CA MET A 598 -16.57 -17.76 24.34
C MET A 598 -15.94 -16.93 23.21
N GLU A 599 -15.10 -17.54 22.37
CA GLU A 599 -14.44 -16.88 21.23
C GLU A 599 -15.33 -16.86 19.97
N LYS A 600 -16.45 -17.58 19.97
CA LYS A 600 -17.37 -17.65 18.83
C LYS A 600 -18.57 -16.72 19.01
N ALA A 601 -19.14 -16.30 17.88
CA ALA A 601 -20.38 -15.57 17.86
C ALA A 601 -21.58 -16.52 17.72
N TYR A 602 -22.65 -16.25 18.45
CA TYR A 602 -23.91 -17.00 18.38
C TYR A 602 -25.10 -16.07 18.25
N THR A 603 -26.14 -16.50 17.54
CA THR A 603 -27.43 -15.80 17.52
C THR A 603 -28.25 -16.16 18.75
N PHE A 604 -29.20 -15.29 19.14
CA PHE A 604 -30.12 -15.59 20.24
C PHE A 604 -31.01 -16.79 19.94
N ALA A 605 -31.40 -16.98 18.67
CA ALA A 605 -32.08 -18.20 18.22
C ALA A 605 -31.26 -19.47 18.47
N GLN A 606 -29.96 -19.47 18.16
CA GLN A 606 -29.06 -20.60 18.43
C GLN A 606 -28.93 -20.87 19.93
N MET A 607 -28.66 -19.84 20.74
CA MET A 607 -28.54 -20.00 22.18
C MET A 607 -29.83 -20.56 22.81
N ARG A 608 -30.98 -20.07 22.35
CA ARG A 608 -32.31 -20.54 22.79
C ARG A 608 -32.56 -22.00 22.43
N GLN A 609 -32.18 -22.42 21.24
CA GLN A 609 -32.28 -23.82 20.81
C GLN A 609 -31.40 -24.73 21.69
N ILE A 610 -30.15 -24.32 21.95
CA ILE A 610 -29.23 -25.08 22.80
C ILE A 610 -29.76 -25.19 24.24
N VAL A 611 -30.37 -24.12 24.78
CA VAL A 611 -31.01 -24.15 26.09
C VAL A 611 -32.17 -25.15 26.13
N ARG A 612 -32.99 -25.22 25.07
CA ARG A 612 -34.09 -26.19 24.97
C ARG A 612 -33.58 -27.63 24.91
N GLU A 613 -32.53 -27.89 24.16
CA GLU A 613 -31.94 -29.22 24.00
C GLU A 613 -31.24 -29.72 25.27
N LYS A 614 -30.46 -28.86 25.94
CA LYS A 614 -29.66 -29.24 27.12
C LYS A 614 -30.43 -29.15 28.44
N GLY A 615 -31.62 -28.57 28.43
CA GLY A 615 -32.52 -28.46 29.58
C GLY A 615 -32.01 -27.51 30.67
N HIS A 616 -32.58 -27.64 31.86
CA HIS A 616 -32.35 -26.69 32.95
C HIS A 616 -30.92 -26.75 33.52
N LYS A 617 -30.22 -25.60 33.51
CA LYS A 617 -28.92 -25.41 34.16
C LYS A 617 -28.95 -24.24 35.17
N PRO A 618 -28.05 -24.20 36.17
CA PRO A 618 -28.03 -23.15 37.20
C PRO A 618 -27.99 -21.71 36.64
N SER A 619 -27.33 -21.48 35.51
CA SER A 619 -27.31 -20.16 34.84
C SER A 619 -28.70 -19.62 34.48
N LEU A 620 -29.71 -20.46 34.18
CA LEU A 620 -31.07 -19.99 33.89
C LEU A 620 -31.74 -19.32 35.08
N ARG A 621 -31.44 -19.82 36.28
CA ARG A 621 -31.94 -19.24 37.52
C ARG A 621 -31.17 -17.99 37.89
N ASN A 622 -29.84 -18.03 37.74
CA ASN A 622 -28.95 -16.96 38.21
C ASN A 622 -28.96 -15.72 37.31
N TYR A 623 -29.17 -15.89 35.99
CA TYR A 623 -29.21 -14.81 35.00
C TYR A 623 -30.57 -14.70 34.31
N LYS A 624 -31.64 -15.04 35.04
CA LYS A 624 -33.01 -15.12 34.50
C LYS A 624 -33.43 -13.82 33.82
N ARG A 625 -33.05 -12.68 34.38
CA ARG A 625 -33.48 -11.37 33.90
C ARG A 625 -32.78 -11.02 32.59
N GLU A 626 -31.48 -11.25 32.53
CA GLU A 626 -30.64 -11.06 31.34
C GLU A 626 -31.12 -11.96 30.20
N LEU A 627 -31.38 -13.24 30.48
CA LEU A 627 -31.82 -14.20 29.47
C LEU A 627 -33.24 -13.91 28.95
N LYS A 628 -34.14 -13.39 29.79
CA LYS A 628 -35.44 -12.86 29.33
C LYS A 628 -35.28 -11.64 28.44
N GLN A 629 -34.34 -10.74 28.78
CA GLN A 629 -34.11 -9.52 28.02
C GLN A 629 -33.74 -9.82 26.57
N ILE A 630 -32.90 -10.83 26.34
CA ILE A 630 -32.49 -11.28 25.01
C ILE A 630 -33.31 -12.46 24.48
N ASN A 631 -34.52 -12.63 25.00
CA ASN A 631 -35.50 -13.62 24.57
C ASN A 631 -35.04 -15.10 24.64
N ILE A 632 -33.90 -15.45 25.23
CA ILE A 632 -33.45 -16.85 25.35
C ILE A 632 -34.43 -17.69 26.19
N ILE A 633 -35.10 -17.09 27.17
CA ILE A 633 -36.16 -17.74 27.97
C ILE A 633 -37.38 -16.82 28.10
N GLN A 634 -38.55 -17.41 28.35
CA GLN A 634 -39.81 -16.67 28.56
C GLN A 634 -39.92 -16.06 29.95
#